data_AF-A0A1F9BJN3-F1
#
_entry.id   AF-A0A1F9BJN3-F1
#
_cell.length_a   1.000
_cell.length_b   1.000
_cell.length_c   1.000
_cell.angle_alpha   90.00
_cell.angle_beta   90.00
_cell.angle_gamma   90.00
#
_symmetry.space_group_name_H-M   'P 1'
#
loop_
_entity.id
_entity.type
_entity.pdbx_description
1 polymer ?
#
loop_
_entity_poly.entity_id
_entity_poly.type
_entity_poly.pdbx_seq_one_letter_code
_entity_poly.pdbx_strand_id
1 'polypeptide(L)' 'MKRNKRTMVMAHEDLTPLTEHILSQMGNEGSSIRKRLKLFYRERTTTTPAPYEEQMENPM' A
#
# COMPACT_ATOMS: atom_id res chain seq x y z
N MET A 1 -17.27 -23.78 7.54
CA MET A 1 -16.08 -22.92 7.79
C MET A 1 -16.12 -21.69 6.88
N LYS A 2 -16.23 -20.49 7.44
CA LYS A 2 -16.21 -19.23 6.68
C LYS A 2 -14.75 -18.85 6.41
N ARG A 3 -14.28 -18.98 5.17
CA ARG A 3 -12.89 -18.66 4.80
C ARG A 3 -12.75 -17.14 4.68
N ASN A 4 -12.22 -16.47 5.69
CA ASN A 4 -11.83 -15.07 5.58
C ASN A 4 -10.62 -14.98 4.64
N LYS A 5 -10.82 -14.47 3.43
CA LYS A 5 -9.71 -14.15 2.51
C LYS A 5 -8.94 -12.97 3.10
N ARG A 6 -7.72 -13.22 3.58
CA ARG A 6 -6.76 -12.15 3.91
C ARG A 6 -6.39 -11.43 2.60
N THR A 7 -6.61 -10.12 2.55
CA THR A 7 -6.18 -9.28 1.42
C THR A 7 -4.74 -8.86 1.65
N MET A 8 -3.86 -9.24 0.74
CA MET A 8 -2.46 -8.83 0.76
C MET A 8 -2.28 -7.59 -0.12
N VAL A 9 -1.67 -6.54 0.43
CA VAL A 9 -1.35 -5.33 -0.33
C VAL A 9 -0.02 -5.56 -1.06
N MET A 10 -0.10 -5.80 -2.37
CA MET A 10 1.05 -5.78 -3.28
C MET A 10 1.35 -4.32 -3.62
N ALA A 11 2.25 -3.69 -2.87
CA ALA A 11 2.67 -2.32 -3.18
C ALA A 11 3.69 -2.35 -4.33
N HIS A 12 3.28 -1.89 -5.51
CA HIS A 12 4.20 -1.59 -6.62
C HIS A 12 4.56 -0.11 -6.57
N GLU A 13 5.82 0.23 -6.87
CA GLU A 13 6.31 1.63 -6.84
C GLU A 13 5.57 2.51 -7.86
N ASP A 14 5.12 1.90 -8.96
CA ASP A 14 4.33 2.56 -10.00
C ASP A 14 2.85 2.61 -9.66
N LEU A 15 2.26 3.79 -9.85
CA LEU A 15 0.83 4.02 -9.72
C LEU A 15 0.09 3.41 -10.91
N THR A 16 -1.09 2.85 -10.65
CA THR A 16 -1.94 2.33 -11.73
C THR A 16 -2.36 3.47 -12.67
N PRO A 17 -2.59 3.20 -13.98
CA PRO A 17 -3.04 4.22 -14.93
C PRO A 17 -4.31 4.95 -14.49
N LEU A 18 -5.24 4.25 -13.82
CA LEU A 18 -6.46 4.87 -13.28
C LEU A 18 -6.15 5.85 -12.15
N THR A 19 -5.29 5.46 -11.21
CA THR A 19 -4.86 6.36 -10.12
C THR A 19 -4.16 7.58 -10.66
N GLU A 20 -3.26 7.39 -11.62
CA GLU A 20 -2.57 8.46 -12.36
C GLU A 20 -3.56 9.44 -13.01
N HIS A 21 -4.58 8.91 -13.69
CA HIS A 21 -5.64 9.70 -14.31
C HIS A 21 -6.43 10.51 -13.27
N ILE A 22 -6.91 9.90 -12.18
CA ILE A 22 -7.65 10.60 -11.12
C ILE A 22 -6.81 11.74 -10.54
N LEU A 23 -5.54 11.48 -10.20
CA LEU A 23 -4.65 12.49 -9.65
C LEU A 23 -4.38 13.63 -10.64
N SER A 24 -4.36 13.35 -11.94
CA SER A 24 -4.20 14.41 -12.96
C SER A 24 -5.40 15.36 -12.99
N GLN A 25 -6.63 14.85 -12.78
CA GLN A 25 -7.84 15.67 -12.78
C GLN A 25 -7.95 16.58 -11.55
N MET A 26 -7.20 16.29 -10.48
CA MET A 26 -7.19 17.08 -9.23
C MET A 26 -6.20 18.26 -9.24
N GLY A 27 -5.37 18.40 -10.28
CA GLY A 27 -4.38 19.47 -10.38
C GLY A 27 -3.32 19.42 -9.25
N ASN A 28 -3.15 20.53 -8.52
CA ASN A 28 -2.08 20.67 -7.51
C ASN A 28 -2.21 19.70 -6.33
N GLU A 29 -3.45 19.43 -5.88
CA GLU A 29 -3.69 18.47 -4.79
C GLU A 29 -3.30 17.06 -5.24
N GLY A 30 -3.67 16.69 -6.46
CA GLY A 30 -3.31 15.40 -7.04
C GLY A 30 -1.80 15.22 -7.19
N SER A 31 -1.07 16.28 -7.57
CA SER A 31 0.40 16.27 -7.60
C SER A 31 1.02 16.01 -6.22
N SER A 32 0.45 16.62 -5.18
CA SER A 32 0.89 16.43 -3.79
C SER A 32 0.62 14.99 -3.30
N ILE A 33 -0.56 14.45 -3.60
CA ILE A 33 -0.93 13.06 -3.26
C ILE A 33 -0.03 12.07 -4.02
N ARG A 34 0.22 12.30 -5.31
CA ARG A 34 1.11 11.48 -6.14
C ARG A 34 2.49 11.33 -5.52
N LYS A 35 3.11 12.44 -5.09
CA LYS A 35 4.42 12.42 -4.42
C LYS A 35 4.39 11.59 -3.14
N ARG A 36 3.36 11.76 -2.31
CA ARG A 36 3.19 11.01 -1.05
C ARG A 36 3.03 9.51 -1.30
N LEU A 37 2.24 9.12 -2.29
CA LEU A 37 2.04 7.71 -2.64
C LEU A 37 3.33 7.04 -3.12
N LYS A 38 4.11 7.72 -3.98
CA LYS A 38 5.40 7.20 -4.44
C LYS A 38 6.38 7.00 -3.28
N LEU A 39 6.45 7.95 -2.35
CA LEU A 39 7.29 7.81 -1.15
C LEU A 39 6.83 6.61 -0.30
N PHE A 40 5.53 6.50 -0.05
CA PHE A 40 4.96 5.39 0.72
C PHE A 40 5.24 4.02 0.10
N TYR A 41 5.07 3.88 -1.21
CA TYR A 41 5.36 2.62 -1.89
C TYR A 41 6.85 2.31 -1.90
N ARG A 42 7.70 3.31 -2.11
CA ARG A 42 9.16 3.14 -2.03
C ARG A 42 9.61 2.67 -0.65
N GLU A 43 9.09 3.27 0.43
CA GLU A 43 9.40 2.84 1.80
C GLU A 43 9.01 1.37 2.03
N ARG A 44 7.86 0.95 1.50
CA ARG A 44 7.36 -0.44 1.62
C ARG A 44 8.06 -1.44 0.70
N THR A 45 8.65 -1.01 -0.40
CA THR A 45 9.44 -1.90 -1.28
C THR A 45 10.89 -2.03 -0.81
N THR A 46 11.48 -0.99 -0.19
CA THR A 46 12.82 -1.06 0.41
C THR A 46 12.84 -1.75 1.76
N THR A 47 11.73 -1.72 2.49
CA THR A 47 11.56 -2.54 3.69
C THR A 47 11.15 -3.92 3.22
N THR A 48 12.12 -4.83 3.07
CA THR A 48 11.86 -6.28 2.98
C THR A 48 10.71 -6.58 3.94
N PRO A 49 9.62 -7.24 3.52
CA PRO A 49 8.56 -7.57 4.46
C PRO A 49 9.21 -8.42 5.54
N ALA A 50 9.42 -7.84 6.73
CA ALA A 50 9.47 -8.65 7.92
C ALA A 50 8.14 -9.42 7.85
N PRO A 51 8.16 -10.76 7.78
CA PRO A 51 6.94 -11.50 8.02
C PRO A 51 6.50 -11.00 9.39
N TYR A 52 5.36 -10.30 9.42
CA TYR A 52 4.84 -9.74 10.66
C TYR A 52 4.66 -10.96 11.57
N GLU A 53 5.60 -11.18 12.50
CA GLU A 53 5.54 -12.31 13.39
C GLU A 53 4.23 -12.16 14.14
N GLU A 54 3.38 -13.16 13.90
CA GLU A 54 2.13 -13.37 14.56
C GLU A 54 2.45 -13.31 16.06
N GLN A 55 2.14 -12.19 16.71
CA GLN A 55 2.05 -12.17 18.16
C GLN A 55 0.95 -13.17 18.48
N MET A 56 1.36 -14.42 18.71
CA MET A 56 0.51 -15.47 19.23
C MET A 56 -0.03 -14.92 20.54
N GLU A 57 -1.28 -14.47 20.47
CA GLU A 57 -2.11 -14.23 21.63
C GLU A 57 -2.16 -15.56 22.37
N ASN A 58 -1.31 -15.67 23.38
CA ASN A 58 -1.16 -16.83 24.22
C ASN A 58 -2.49 -16.97 24.98
N PRO A 59 -3.28 -18.04 24.79
CA PRO A 59 -4.50 -18.20 25.56
C PRO A 59 -4.09 -18.69 26.96
N MET A 60 -4.23 -17.82 27.95
CA MET A 60 -4.43 -18.23 29.34
C MET A 60 -5.85 -17.85 29.73
#